data_AF-A0A9P1EUT7-F1
#
_entry.id   AF-A0A9P1EUT7-F1
#
_cell.length_a   1.000
_cell.length_b   1.000
_cell.length_c   1.000
_cell.angle_alpha   90.00
_cell.angle_beta   90.00
_cell.angle_gamma   90.00
#
_symmetry.space_group_name_H-M   'P 1'
#
loop_
_entity.id
_entity.type
_entity.pdbx_description
1 polymer ?
#
loop_
_entity_poly.entity_id
_entity_poly.type
_entity_poly.pdbx_seq_one_letter_code
_entity_poly.pdbx_strand_id
1 'polypeptide(L)'
;MRLLLITTVLLPVTLCSVLDMFRNHGIEYEVYGEGRLIPEKQHCVPYTLDLNEFVNTFNTNNMNEYSRGLLQKRIFTSFDSICRAFHIETDNETAPQYNLTEDRGQMRYLDYFDYNWNSLRFERDLKSLFLENKINNPFLNAVSEETTRRAGASDLLDFSQKTTVFPKTCNVKKMTVDTNICFNISDTPQAGTIYALVHGGEFLHDEEVYAYYDIPQFVLITQQAVIPIELEKCKVLFGTYIYCFDELDTQCDVRTLSDCPIYAFKSSDEFVFRRNFGVGFLYATTESEIDLYANGTKSVVPSRIFVLRTSFESSAKPNGQPIMNPEMTAHLPSEKSQFAALLPETMNVLNAETPTRLYTTQIRGKNQLSHKHFDQGAWDAVRDFFGF
;
A
#
# COMPACT_ATOMS: atom_id res chain seq x y z
N MET A 1 -8.80 63.41 4.65
CA MET A 1 -7.79 62.41 4.21
C MET A 1 -7.36 61.58 5.41
N ARG A 2 -7.85 60.34 5.53
CA ARG A 2 -7.32 59.32 6.44
C ARG A 2 -7.15 58.06 5.60
N LEU A 3 -5.90 57.75 5.26
CA LEU A 3 -5.53 56.50 4.62
C LEU A 3 -5.10 55.56 5.75
N LEU A 4 -5.87 54.50 5.98
CA LEU A 4 -5.52 53.40 6.87
C LEU A 4 -4.84 52.34 6.01
N LEU A 5 -3.51 52.23 6.13
CA LEU A 5 -2.73 51.14 5.56
C LEU A 5 -2.98 49.89 6.40
N ILE A 6 -3.75 48.93 5.88
CA ILE A 6 -3.84 47.58 6.43
C ILE A 6 -2.69 46.80 5.81
N THR A 7 -1.60 46.64 6.56
CA THR A 7 -0.55 45.66 6.26
C THR A 7 -1.06 44.28 6.68
N THR A 8 -1.61 43.53 5.72
CA THR A 8 -1.80 42.09 5.87
C THR A 8 -0.43 41.41 5.88
N VAL A 9 0.01 41.01 7.07
CA VAL A 9 1.16 40.11 7.26
C VAL A 9 0.77 38.75 6.68
N LEU A 10 1.21 38.48 5.45
CA LEU A 10 1.28 37.14 4.88
C LEU A 10 2.41 36.40 5.62
N LEU A 11 2.08 35.76 6.74
CA LEU A 11 2.91 34.70 7.29
C LEU A 11 2.92 33.55 6.25
N PRO A 12 4.08 33.10 5.76
CA PRO A 12 4.13 31.91 4.95
C PRO A 12 3.73 30.73 5.84
N VAL A 13 2.53 30.19 5.62
CA VAL A 13 2.14 28.90 6.18
C VAL A 13 3.03 27.88 5.47
N THR A 14 4.16 27.55 6.08
CA THR A 14 4.96 26.39 5.68
C THR A 14 4.08 25.17 5.96
N LEU A 15 3.41 24.67 4.93
CA LEU A 15 2.75 23.38 4.95
C LEU A 15 3.85 22.33 5.17
N CYS A 16 4.02 21.90 6.41
CA CYS A 16 4.90 20.77 6.75
C CYS A 16 4.31 19.53 6.06
N SER A 17 5.11 18.78 5.32
CA SER A 17 4.60 17.60 4.64
C SER A 17 4.20 16.53 5.67
N VAL A 18 3.29 15.62 5.31
CA VAL A 18 2.91 14.50 6.20
C VAL A 18 4.14 13.68 6.60
N LEU A 19 5.08 13.50 5.69
CA LEU A 19 6.32 12.77 5.94
C LEU A 19 7.25 13.51 6.90
N ASP A 20 7.27 14.85 6.88
CA ASP A 20 7.99 15.64 7.86
C ASP A 20 7.34 15.53 9.24
N MET A 21 6.01 15.49 9.32
CA MET A 21 5.30 15.23 10.58
C MET A 21 5.65 13.85 11.15
N PHE A 22 5.73 12.82 10.30
CA PHE A 22 6.16 11.48 10.72
C PHE A 22 7.56 11.50 11.31
N ARG A 23 8.52 12.14 10.63
CA ARG A 23 9.90 12.28 11.14
C ARG A 23 9.94 13.02 12.48
N ASN A 24 9.20 14.12 12.61
CA ASN A 24 9.13 14.90 13.84
C ASN A 24 8.55 14.10 15.02
N HIS A 25 7.69 13.11 14.73
CA HIS A 25 7.11 12.19 15.70
C HIS A 25 7.89 10.87 15.84
N GLY A 26 9.14 10.80 15.36
CA GLY A 26 9.96 9.60 15.48
C GLY A 26 9.39 8.38 14.73
N ILE A 27 8.59 8.61 13.69
CA ILE A 27 8.05 7.55 12.85
C ILE A 27 9.02 7.33 11.69
N GLU A 28 9.54 6.10 11.60
CA GLU A 28 10.25 5.61 10.43
C GLU A 28 9.24 5.11 9.40
N TYR A 29 9.54 5.35 8.12
CA TYR A 29 8.66 4.94 7.04
C TYR A 29 9.41 4.43 5.82
N GLU A 30 8.71 3.64 5.01
CA GLU A 30 9.16 3.13 3.72
C GLU A 30 8.01 3.17 2.71
N VAL A 31 8.31 3.52 1.46
CA VAL A 31 7.33 3.41 0.36
C VAL A 31 7.13 1.94 0.04
N TYR A 32 5.91 1.44 0.23
CA TYR A 32 5.57 0.05 -0.02
C TYR A 32 5.02 -0.17 -1.44
N GLY A 33 4.24 0.78 -1.96
CA GLY A 33 3.69 0.71 -3.31
C GLY A 33 2.60 1.77 -3.57
N GLU A 34 1.98 1.71 -4.74
CA GLU A 34 0.84 2.57 -5.08
C GLU A 34 -0.46 1.88 -4.67
N GLY A 35 -1.35 2.62 -4.02
CA GLY A 35 -2.55 2.09 -3.39
C GLY A 35 -3.82 2.80 -3.84
N ARG A 36 -4.92 2.05 -3.81
CA ARG A 36 -6.28 2.60 -3.93
C ARG A 36 -7.18 1.97 -2.87
N LEU A 37 -7.89 2.80 -2.14
CA LEU A 37 -8.93 2.36 -1.21
C LEU A 37 -10.28 2.32 -1.92
N ILE A 38 -10.98 1.19 -1.79
CA ILE A 38 -12.31 0.92 -2.32
C ILE A 38 -13.16 0.45 -1.13
N PRO A 39 -13.63 1.36 -0.26
CA PRO A 39 -14.32 1.02 0.98
C PRO A 39 -15.68 0.32 0.72
N GLU A 40 -16.15 0.40 -0.51
CA GLU A 40 -17.47 0.00 -0.96
C GLU A 40 -17.47 -1.38 -1.65
N LYS A 41 -16.67 -2.34 -1.17
CA LYS A 41 -16.58 -3.69 -1.77
C LYS A 41 -17.94 -4.37 -1.99
N GLN A 42 -18.96 -4.03 -1.19
CA GLN A 42 -20.34 -4.53 -1.35
C GLN A 42 -21.01 -4.09 -2.66
N HIS A 43 -20.48 -3.05 -3.33
CA HIS A 43 -20.96 -2.54 -4.61
C HIS A 43 -20.24 -3.18 -5.81
N CYS A 44 -19.40 -4.20 -5.59
CA CYS A 44 -18.81 -4.95 -6.69
C CYS A 44 -19.84 -5.88 -7.34
N VAL A 45 -20.09 -5.70 -8.64
CA VAL A 45 -21.05 -6.50 -9.41
C VAL A 45 -20.31 -7.44 -10.36
N PRO A 46 -20.68 -8.72 -10.44
CA PRO A 46 -20.16 -9.63 -11.46
C PRO A 46 -20.48 -9.11 -12.87
N TYR A 47 -19.48 -9.15 -13.75
CA TYR A 47 -19.63 -8.71 -15.14
C TYR A 47 -18.78 -9.56 -16.07
N THR A 48 -19.38 -10.02 -17.17
CA THR A 48 -18.67 -10.72 -18.24
C THR A 48 -18.33 -9.73 -19.34
N LEU A 49 -17.04 -9.45 -19.52
CA LEU A 49 -16.55 -8.62 -20.60
C LEU A 49 -16.37 -9.48 -21.86
N ASP A 50 -17.15 -9.19 -22.91
CA ASP A 50 -17.01 -9.83 -24.22
C ASP A 50 -16.00 -9.06 -25.08
N LEU A 51 -14.89 -9.72 -25.42
CA LEU A 51 -13.82 -9.12 -26.22
C LEU A 51 -14.09 -9.27 -27.73
N ASN A 52 -15.09 -10.05 -28.15
CA ASN A 52 -15.39 -10.24 -29.57
C ASN A 52 -15.78 -8.94 -30.25
N GLU A 53 -16.51 -8.04 -29.57
CA GLU A 53 -16.81 -6.72 -30.12
C GLU A 53 -15.56 -5.92 -30.44
N PHE A 54 -14.57 -5.95 -29.54
CA PHE A 54 -13.28 -5.32 -29.77
C PHE A 54 -12.51 -5.98 -30.92
N VAL A 55 -12.45 -7.32 -30.95
CA VAL A 55 -11.80 -8.08 -32.03
C VAL A 55 -12.45 -7.79 -33.39
N ASN A 56 -13.77 -7.60 -33.43
CA ASN A 56 -14.52 -7.25 -34.64
C ASN A 56 -14.20 -5.83 -35.15
N THR A 57 -13.60 -4.95 -34.33
CA THR A 57 -13.13 -3.64 -34.80
C THR A 57 -11.85 -3.71 -35.63
N PHE A 58 -11.16 -4.84 -35.66
CA PHE A 58 -9.95 -4.99 -36.48
C PHE A 58 -10.32 -4.99 -37.96
N ASN A 59 -9.61 -4.18 -38.73
CA ASN A 59 -9.81 -4.08 -40.18
C ASN A 59 -9.31 -5.36 -40.87
N THR A 60 -10.19 -6.36 -40.98
CA THR A 60 -9.89 -7.66 -41.59
C THR A 60 -10.56 -7.85 -42.96
N ASN A 61 -11.36 -6.87 -43.39
CA ASN A 61 -12.14 -6.91 -44.63
C ASN A 61 -11.26 -7.05 -45.87
N ASN A 62 -10.09 -6.42 -45.84
CA ASN A 62 -9.14 -6.47 -46.95
C ASN A 62 -8.17 -7.65 -46.88
N MET A 63 -8.11 -8.40 -45.77
CA MET A 63 -7.17 -9.51 -45.60
C MET A 63 -7.63 -10.76 -46.35
N ASN A 64 -6.68 -11.54 -46.88
CA ASN A 64 -6.99 -12.86 -47.41
C ASN A 64 -7.38 -13.83 -46.28
N GLU A 65 -8.03 -14.94 -46.63
CA GLU A 65 -8.56 -15.92 -45.67
C GLU A 65 -7.47 -16.51 -44.76
N TYR A 66 -6.30 -16.79 -45.33
CA TYR A 66 -5.15 -17.31 -44.60
C TYR A 66 -4.66 -16.34 -43.52
N SER A 67 -4.42 -15.08 -43.87
CA SER A 67 -3.96 -14.04 -42.94
C SER A 67 -5.01 -13.71 -41.89
N ARG A 68 -6.30 -13.74 -42.24
CA ARG A 68 -7.40 -13.58 -41.27
C ARG A 68 -7.42 -14.73 -40.25
N GLY A 69 -7.34 -15.97 -40.73
CA GLY A 69 -7.27 -17.15 -39.86
C GLY A 69 -6.04 -17.15 -38.96
N LEU A 70 -4.89 -16.67 -39.46
CA LEU A 70 -3.68 -16.56 -38.65
C LEU A 70 -3.79 -15.45 -37.60
N LEU A 71 -4.36 -14.30 -37.94
CA LEU A 71 -4.64 -13.24 -36.98
C LEU A 71 -5.55 -13.74 -35.86
N GLN A 72 -6.61 -14.46 -36.21
CA GLN A 72 -7.54 -15.03 -35.23
C GLN A 72 -6.82 -16.04 -34.32
N LYS A 73 -6.02 -16.96 -34.89
CA LYS A 73 -5.17 -17.88 -34.11
C LYS A 73 -4.28 -17.12 -33.13
N ARG A 74 -3.62 -16.05 -33.59
CA ARG A 74 -2.71 -15.24 -32.80
C ARG A 74 -3.44 -14.56 -31.63
N ILE A 75 -4.60 -13.96 -31.88
CA ILE A 75 -5.41 -13.30 -30.85
C ILE A 75 -5.79 -14.27 -29.72
N PHE A 76 -6.32 -15.46 -30.06
CA PHE A 76 -6.70 -16.46 -29.06
C PHE A 76 -5.49 -16.97 -28.26
N THR A 77 -4.36 -17.22 -28.93
CA THR A 77 -3.12 -17.66 -28.28
C THR A 77 -2.58 -16.59 -27.34
N SER A 78 -2.58 -15.33 -27.78
CA SER A 78 -2.16 -14.20 -26.96
C SER A 78 -3.11 -13.97 -25.78
N PHE A 79 -4.42 -14.18 -25.93
CA PHE A 79 -5.39 -14.07 -24.85
C PHE A 79 -5.11 -15.08 -23.72
N ASP A 80 -4.97 -16.37 -24.06
CA ASP A 80 -4.62 -17.42 -23.08
C ASP A 80 -3.27 -17.13 -22.40
N SER A 81 -2.24 -16.78 -23.19
CA SER A 81 -0.92 -16.46 -22.67
C SER A 81 -0.93 -15.28 -21.71
N ILE A 82 -1.68 -14.22 -22.01
CA ILE A 82 -1.78 -13.04 -21.15
C ILE A 82 -2.57 -13.38 -19.88
N CYS A 83 -3.71 -14.08 -19.97
CA CYS A 83 -4.46 -14.49 -18.76
C CYS A 83 -3.59 -15.31 -17.80
N ARG A 84 -2.82 -16.28 -18.32
CA ARG A 84 -1.89 -17.08 -17.51
C ARG A 84 -0.75 -16.26 -16.92
N ALA A 85 -0.15 -15.34 -17.71
CA ALA A 85 0.92 -14.46 -17.22
C ALA A 85 0.45 -13.54 -16.09
N PHE A 86 -0.84 -13.20 -16.10
CA PHE A 86 -1.50 -12.39 -15.08
C PHE A 86 -2.10 -13.24 -13.93
N HIS A 87 -1.85 -14.55 -13.92
CA HIS A 87 -2.35 -15.51 -12.93
C HIS A 87 -3.88 -15.52 -12.80
N ILE A 88 -4.59 -15.22 -13.89
CA ILE A 88 -6.05 -15.32 -13.99
C ILE A 88 -6.39 -16.76 -14.34
N GLU A 89 -7.36 -17.35 -13.63
CA GLU A 89 -7.80 -18.71 -13.90
C GLU A 89 -8.33 -18.81 -15.34
N THR A 90 -7.93 -19.84 -16.07
CA THR A 90 -8.45 -20.10 -17.42
C THR A 90 -9.38 -21.30 -17.37
N ASP A 91 -10.58 -21.17 -17.95
CA ASP A 91 -11.49 -22.31 -18.09
C ASP A 91 -10.77 -23.38 -18.92
N ASN A 92 -10.61 -24.59 -18.37
CA ASN A 92 -9.90 -25.72 -18.99
C ASN A 92 -10.59 -26.30 -20.25
N GLU A 93 -11.49 -25.55 -20.88
CA GLU A 93 -12.03 -25.91 -22.19
C GLU A 93 -10.93 -25.75 -23.25
N THR A 94 -10.79 -26.76 -24.11
CA THR A 94 -9.79 -26.76 -25.18
C THR A 94 -9.92 -25.52 -26.06
N ALA A 95 -8.86 -24.71 -26.10
CA ALA A 95 -8.75 -23.57 -27.00
C ALA A 95 -9.02 -24.01 -28.45
N PRO A 96 -9.59 -23.13 -29.31
CA PRO A 96 -9.85 -23.49 -30.69
C PRO A 96 -8.54 -23.90 -31.39
N GLN A 97 -8.53 -25.10 -31.97
CA GLN A 97 -7.37 -25.60 -32.70
C GLN A 97 -7.35 -25.01 -34.11
N TYR A 98 -6.35 -24.17 -34.38
CA TYR A 98 -6.09 -23.63 -35.71
C TYR A 98 -4.91 -24.36 -36.35
N ASN A 99 -5.19 -25.16 -37.38
CA ASN A 99 -4.20 -25.89 -38.19
C ASN A 99 -3.50 -24.95 -39.20
N LEU A 100 -3.01 -23.81 -38.73
CA LEU A 100 -2.27 -22.82 -39.52
C LEU A 100 -0.85 -22.68 -38.94
N THR A 101 0.16 -22.93 -39.74
CA THR A 101 1.57 -22.61 -39.43
C THR A 101 1.87 -21.22 -39.96
N GLU A 102 2.61 -20.39 -39.22
CA GLU A 102 3.02 -19.05 -39.69
C GLU A 102 3.94 -19.18 -40.92
N ASP A 103 3.39 -18.98 -42.11
CA ASP A 103 4.11 -18.94 -43.38
C ASP A 103 3.95 -17.56 -44.01
N ARG A 104 5.03 -16.78 -43.97
CA ARG A 104 5.07 -15.42 -44.53
C ARG A 104 4.88 -15.39 -46.04
N GLY A 105 5.17 -16.48 -46.75
CA GLY A 105 5.02 -16.56 -48.20
C GLY A 105 3.56 -16.53 -48.67
N GLN A 106 2.62 -16.83 -47.77
CA GLN A 106 1.18 -16.89 -48.07
C GLN A 106 0.45 -15.57 -47.71
N MET A 107 1.18 -14.59 -47.17
CA MET A 107 0.63 -13.27 -46.85
C MET A 107 0.98 -12.24 -47.91
N ARG A 108 0.01 -11.39 -48.25
CA ARG A 108 0.33 -10.17 -49.00
C ARG A 108 1.03 -9.18 -48.07
N TYR A 109 1.84 -8.28 -48.64
CA TYR A 109 2.59 -7.28 -47.87
C TYR A 109 1.71 -6.46 -46.92
N LEU A 110 0.56 -5.98 -47.40
CA LEU A 110 -0.39 -5.22 -46.57
C LEU A 110 -1.06 -6.10 -45.50
N ASP A 111 -1.40 -7.35 -45.83
CA ASP A 111 -1.97 -8.31 -44.87
C ASP A 111 -0.99 -8.60 -43.72
N TYR A 112 0.31 -8.66 -44.01
CA TYR A 112 1.35 -8.82 -42.99
C TYR A 112 1.44 -7.61 -42.05
N PHE A 113 1.32 -6.39 -42.59
CA PHE A 113 1.30 -5.18 -41.76
C PHE A 113 0.08 -5.17 -40.84
N ASP A 114 -1.11 -5.40 -41.40
CA ASP A 114 -2.38 -5.44 -40.64
C ASP A 114 -2.39 -6.57 -39.59
N TYR A 115 -1.82 -7.74 -39.92
CA TYR A 115 -1.64 -8.85 -38.99
C TYR A 115 -0.81 -8.43 -37.77
N ASN A 116 0.37 -7.85 -37.98
CA ASN A 116 1.26 -7.45 -36.89
C ASN A 116 0.68 -6.30 -36.07
N TRP A 117 0.09 -5.31 -36.75
CA TRP A 117 -0.51 -4.16 -36.07
C TRP A 117 -1.66 -4.58 -35.16
N ASN A 118 -2.62 -5.37 -35.66
CA ASN A 118 -3.79 -5.77 -34.90
C ASN A 118 -3.43 -6.74 -33.76
N SER A 119 -2.49 -7.65 -33.97
CA SER A 119 -2.03 -8.56 -32.91
C SER A 119 -1.31 -7.81 -31.77
N LEU A 120 -0.39 -6.90 -32.09
CA LEU A 120 0.28 -6.07 -31.08
C LEU A 120 -0.70 -5.15 -30.35
N ARG A 121 -1.66 -4.56 -31.06
CA ARG A 121 -2.71 -3.74 -30.47
C ARG A 121 -3.55 -4.54 -29.48
N PHE A 122 -3.99 -5.74 -29.86
CA PHE A 122 -4.75 -6.62 -28.96
C PHE A 122 -3.95 -6.93 -27.69
N GLU A 123 -2.69 -7.36 -27.84
CA GLU A 123 -1.84 -7.70 -26.71
C GLU A 123 -1.62 -6.52 -25.76
N ARG A 124 -1.34 -5.33 -26.30
CA ARG A 124 -1.11 -4.12 -25.51
C ARG A 124 -2.37 -3.70 -24.76
N ASP A 125 -3.49 -3.63 -25.46
CA ASP A 125 -4.74 -3.11 -24.89
C ASP A 125 -5.27 -4.08 -23.81
N LEU A 126 -5.18 -5.40 -24.03
CA LEU A 126 -5.53 -6.41 -23.02
C LEU A 126 -4.60 -6.36 -21.80
N LYS A 127 -3.29 -6.20 -21.99
CA LYS A 127 -2.35 -6.00 -20.88
C LYS A 127 -2.71 -4.75 -20.09
N SER A 128 -3.05 -3.64 -20.75
CA SER A 128 -3.50 -2.41 -20.08
C SER A 128 -4.77 -2.64 -19.26
N LEU A 129 -5.78 -3.34 -19.79
CA LEU A 129 -7.01 -3.71 -19.04
C LEU A 129 -6.67 -4.41 -17.70
N PHE A 130 -5.77 -5.39 -17.74
CA PHE A 130 -5.41 -6.15 -16.54
C PHE A 130 -4.42 -5.43 -15.62
N LEU A 131 -3.47 -4.68 -16.16
CA LEU A 131 -2.51 -3.89 -15.38
C LEU A 131 -3.20 -2.75 -14.63
N GLU A 132 -4.04 -2.00 -15.34
CA GLU A 132 -4.71 -0.81 -14.80
C GLU A 132 -6.00 -1.16 -14.06
N ASN A 133 -6.51 -2.39 -14.23
CA ASN A 133 -7.78 -2.84 -13.66
C ASN A 133 -8.93 -1.89 -14.03
N LYS A 134 -8.91 -1.42 -15.29
CA LYS A 134 -9.86 -0.43 -15.82
C LYS A 134 -10.31 -0.84 -17.22
N ILE A 135 -11.60 -0.68 -17.49
CA ILE A 135 -12.14 -0.83 -18.83
C ILE A 135 -11.82 0.46 -19.60
N ASN A 136 -10.74 0.42 -20.37
CA ASN A 136 -10.27 1.54 -21.18
C ASN A 136 -11.02 1.61 -22.51
N ASN A 137 -10.86 2.73 -23.23
CA ASN A 137 -11.50 3.03 -24.53
C ASN A 137 -11.70 1.85 -25.51
N PRO A 138 -10.74 0.94 -25.76
CA PRO A 138 -10.97 -0.19 -26.66
C PRO A 138 -12.09 -1.15 -26.21
N PHE A 139 -12.38 -1.20 -24.92
CA PHE A 139 -13.35 -2.12 -24.31
C PHE A 139 -14.62 -1.42 -23.79
N LEU A 140 -14.69 -0.08 -23.82
CA LEU A 140 -15.84 0.67 -23.32
C LEU A 140 -17.13 0.38 -24.11
N ASN A 141 -17.02 0.04 -25.39
CA ASN A 141 -18.18 -0.36 -26.20
C ASN A 141 -18.83 -1.66 -25.69
N ALA A 142 -18.05 -2.53 -25.06
CA ALA A 142 -18.52 -3.78 -24.47
C ALA A 142 -19.15 -3.58 -23.08
N VAL A 143 -19.34 -2.33 -22.62
CA VAL A 143 -19.98 -1.99 -21.34
C VAL A 143 -21.45 -1.65 -21.59
N SER A 144 -22.35 -2.36 -20.92
CA SER A 144 -23.78 -2.08 -21.02
C SER A 144 -24.15 -0.71 -20.42
N GLU A 145 -25.13 -0.03 -21.02
CA GLU A 145 -25.66 1.26 -20.51
C GLU A 145 -26.17 1.13 -19.07
N GLU A 146 -26.71 -0.03 -18.69
CA GLU A 146 -27.14 -0.32 -17.32
C GLU A 146 -25.96 -0.31 -16.35
N THR A 147 -24.83 -0.92 -16.72
CA THR A 147 -23.60 -0.91 -15.91
C THR A 147 -23.05 0.51 -15.76
N THR A 148 -23.07 1.31 -16.83
CA THR A 148 -22.65 2.71 -16.80
C THR A 148 -23.53 3.55 -15.86
N ARG A 149 -24.85 3.36 -15.91
CA ARG A 149 -25.79 4.05 -15.02
C ARG A 149 -25.61 3.65 -13.56
N ARG A 150 -25.37 2.37 -13.26
CA ARG A 150 -25.11 1.88 -11.89
C ARG A 150 -23.84 2.46 -11.30
N ALA A 151 -22.84 2.79 -12.13
CA ALA A 151 -21.63 3.48 -11.69
C ALA A 151 -21.84 4.95 -11.32
N GLY A 152 -23.02 5.52 -11.55
CA GLY A 152 -23.25 6.97 -11.42
C GLY A 152 -22.39 7.78 -12.37
N ALA A 153 -21.99 7.18 -13.51
CA ALA A 153 -21.12 7.82 -14.48
C ALA A 153 -21.93 8.65 -15.48
N SER A 154 -21.52 9.89 -15.75
CA SER A 154 -22.18 10.75 -16.74
C SER A 154 -21.87 10.35 -18.18
N ASP A 155 -20.70 9.75 -18.41
CA ASP A 155 -20.24 9.25 -19.69
C ASP A 155 -19.27 8.06 -19.51
N LEU A 156 -18.79 7.51 -20.63
CA LEU A 156 -17.88 6.35 -20.63
C LEU A 156 -16.49 6.69 -20.06
N LEU A 157 -16.04 7.94 -20.13
CA LEU A 157 -14.76 8.36 -19.57
C LEU A 157 -14.86 8.45 -18.04
N ASP A 158 -15.92 9.06 -17.52
CA ASP A 158 -16.26 9.10 -16.10
C ASP A 158 -16.41 7.68 -15.53
N PHE A 159 -17.02 6.77 -16.30
CA PHE A 159 -17.12 5.35 -15.92
C PHE A 159 -15.75 4.71 -15.68
N SER A 160 -14.79 4.90 -16.59
CA SER A 160 -13.44 4.33 -16.45
C SER A 160 -12.66 4.87 -15.24
N GLN A 161 -13.02 6.06 -14.74
CA GLN A 161 -12.38 6.69 -13.58
C GLN A 161 -13.02 6.21 -12.27
N LYS A 162 -14.34 6.08 -12.26
CA LYS A 162 -15.15 5.65 -11.11
C LYS A 162 -15.19 4.14 -10.92
N THR A 163 -14.66 3.33 -11.84
CA THR A 163 -14.68 1.87 -11.71
C THR A 163 -13.29 1.28 -11.51
N THR A 164 -13.26 0.12 -10.85
CA THR A 164 -12.12 -0.78 -10.79
C THR A 164 -12.61 -2.17 -11.15
N VAL A 165 -11.87 -2.88 -12.00
CA VAL A 165 -12.24 -4.18 -12.53
C VAL A 165 -11.28 -5.23 -12.02
N PHE A 166 -11.81 -6.29 -11.40
CA PHE A 166 -11.04 -7.41 -10.91
C PHE A 166 -11.33 -8.64 -11.78
N PRO A 167 -10.41 -9.02 -12.70
CA PRO A 167 -10.54 -10.26 -13.44
C PRO A 167 -10.57 -11.47 -12.51
N LYS A 168 -11.43 -12.44 -12.83
CA LYS A 168 -11.54 -13.71 -12.11
C LYS A 168 -11.11 -14.87 -12.99
N THR A 169 -11.76 -14.98 -14.14
CA THR A 169 -11.64 -16.16 -15.00
C THR A 169 -11.66 -15.72 -16.47
N CYS A 170 -10.79 -16.32 -17.28
CA CYS A 170 -10.78 -16.13 -18.73
C CYS A 170 -11.38 -17.35 -19.42
N ASN A 171 -12.39 -17.14 -20.27
CA ASN A 171 -12.90 -18.16 -21.17
C ASN A 171 -12.28 -17.98 -22.56
N VAL A 172 -11.21 -18.74 -22.82
CA VAL A 172 -10.42 -18.61 -24.06
C VAL A 172 -11.25 -18.90 -25.30
N LYS A 173 -12.18 -19.86 -25.23
CA LYS A 173 -13.01 -20.26 -26.38
C LYS A 173 -14.03 -19.19 -26.76
N LYS A 174 -14.61 -18.52 -25.77
CA LYS A 174 -15.62 -17.46 -25.98
C LYS A 174 -15.00 -16.07 -26.12
N MET A 175 -13.71 -15.91 -25.85
CA MET A 175 -13.04 -14.60 -25.78
C MET A 175 -13.72 -13.67 -24.76
N THR A 176 -14.08 -14.21 -23.60
CA THR A 176 -14.71 -13.46 -22.51
C THR A 176 -13.84 -13.47 -21.27
N VAL A 177 -13.91 -12.39 -20.49
CA VAL A 177 -13.31 -12.29 -19.16
C VAL A 177 -14.43 -12.10 -18.15
N ASP A 178 -14.56 -13.02 -17.21
CA ASP A 178 -15.43 -12.85 -16.05
C ASP A 178 -14.69 -11.99 -15.03
N THR A 179 -15.34 -10.91 -14.61
CA THR A 179 -14.77 -9.87 -13.76
C THR A 179 -15.74 -9.51 -12.65
N ASN A 180 -15.23 -8.85 -11.61
CA ASN A 180 -16.03 -8.04 -10.71
C ASN A 180 -15.75 -6.57 -11.01
N ILE A 181 -16.77 -5.79 -11.33
CA ILE A 181 -16.65 -4.33 -11.45
C ILE A 181 -17.10 -3.72 -10.13
N CYS A 182 -16.17 -3.04 -9.47
CA CYS A 182 -16.44 -2.28 -8.25
C CYS A 182 -16.60 -0.81 -8.61
N PHE A 183 -17.69 -0.21 -8.15
CA PHE A 183 -17.96 1.21 -8.30
C PHE A 183 -17.35 1.96 -7.11
N ASN A 184 -16.63 3.03 -7.40
CA ASN A 184 -16.22 4.04 -6.43
C ASN A 184 -17.31 5.10 -6.42
N ILE A 185 -18.30 4.95 -5.53
CA ILE A 185 -19.44 5.88 -5.41
C ILE A 185 -19.00 7.16 -4.68
N SER A 186 -17.79 7.17 -4.09
CA SER A 186 -17.17 8.39 -3.57
C SER A 186 -16.63 9.31 -4.68
N ASP A 187 -17.03 10.59 -4.66
CA ASP A 187 -16.60 11.62 -5.61
C ASP A 187 -15.08 11.90 -5.56
N THR A 188 -14.38 11.40 -4.53
CA THR A 188 -12.94 11.53 -4.35
C THR A 188 -12.26 10.18 -4.51
N PRO A 189 -11.57 9.91 -5.63
CA PRO A 189 -10.74 8.71 -5.75
C PRO A 189 -9.63 8.73 -4.69
N GLN A 190 -9.70 7.81 -3.72
CA GLN A 190 -8.69 7.63 -2.69
C GLN A 190 -7.52 6.81 -3.23
N ALA A 191 -6.83 7.36 -4.22
CA ALA A 191 -5.58 6.80 -4.74
C ALA A 191 -4.39 7.59 -4.19
N GLY A 192 -3.28 6.91 -3.94
CA GLY A 192 -2.07 7.50 -3.40
C GLY A 192 -1.00 6.47 -3.13
N THR A 193 -0.01 6.83 -2.33
CA THR A 193 1.13 5.95 -2.03
C THR A 193 0.92 5.29 -0.66
N ILE A 194 1.14 3.98 -0.60
CA ILE A 194 1.13 3.21 0.65
C ILE A 194 2.50 3.27 1.28
N TYR A 195 2.53 3.62 2.57
CA TYR A 195 3.72 3.64 3.38
C TYR A 195 3.63 2.57 4.46
N ALA A 196 4.71 1.82 4.65
CA ALA A 196 4.92 1.03 5.84
C ALA A 196 5.52 1.94 6.93
N LEU A 197 4.96 1.90 8.14
CA LEU A 197 5.33 2.76 9.26
C LEU A 197 5.78 1.94 10.47
N VAL A 198 6.67 2.52 11.27
CA VAL A 198 6.96 2.07 12.63
C VAL A 198 7.38 3.25 13.50
N HIS A 199 6.94 3.26 14.76
CA HIS A 199 7.41 4.25 15.73
C HIS A 199 8.74 3.80 16.34
N GLY A 200 9.74 4.68 16.35
CA GLY A 200 11.08 4.41 16.85
C GLY A 200 11.17 4.11 18.34
N GLY A 201 10.26 4.70 19.12
CA GLY A 201 10.29 4.67 20.58
C GLY A 201 11.38 5.56 21.19
N GLU A 202 11.53 5.46 22.51
CA GLU A 202 12.50 6.22 23.30
C GLU A 202 12.92 5.40 24.52
N PHE A 203 14.21 5.50 24.88
CA PHE A 203 14.71 5.01 26.16
C PHE A 203 14.48 6.10 27.23
N LEU A 204 13.72 5.77 28.26
CA LEU A 204 13.37 6.63 29.39
C LEU A 204 14.14 6.18 30.64
N HIS A 205 14.27 7.08 31.62
CA HIS A 205 14.88 6.79 32.93
C HIS A 205 16.28 6.16 32.79
N ASP A 206 17.21 6.87 32.15
CA ASP A 206 18.61 6.43 31.99
C ASP A 206 18.75 5.02 31.37
N GLU A 207 17.93 4.73 30.35
CA GLU A 207 17.89 3.44 29.64
C GLU A 207 17.29 2.25 30.44
N GLU A 208 16.56 2.49 31.55
CA GLU A 208 15.85 1.43 32.30
C GLU A 208 14.50 1.03 31.70
N VAL A 209 13.92 1.89 30.85
CA VAL A 209 12.62 1.64 30.21
C VAL A 209 12.69 1.99 28.72
N TYR A 210 12.24 1.08 27.86
CA TYR A 210 12.01 1.39 26.44
C TYR A 210 10.52 1.52 26.18
N ALA A 211 10.07 2.67 25.68
CA ALA A 211 8.65 2.95 25.39
C ALA A 211 8.45 3.32 23.91
N TYR A 212 7.32 2.93 23.33
CA TYR A 212 6.95 3.25 21.95
C TYR A 212 5.43 3.41 21.79
N TYR A 213 5.01 4.16 20.76
CA TYR A 213 3.61 4.20 20.33
C TYR A 213 3.31 3.03 19.39
N ASP A 214 2.22 2.34 19.65
CA ASP A 214 1.69 1.35 18.72
C ASP A 214 0.82 2.03 17.67
N ILE A 215 1.41 2.17 16.48
CA ILE A 215 0.81 2.83 15.33
C ILE A 215 0.44 1.79 14.26
N PRO A 216 -0.55 2.09 13.39
CA PRO A 216 -0.83 1.28 12.21
C PRO A 216 0.44 1.03 11.38
N GLN A 217 0.68 -0.24 11.04
CA GLN A 217 1.86 -0.62 10.26
C GLN A 217 1.81 -0.11 8.82
N PHE A 218 0.62 0.10 8.24
CA PHE A 218 0.46 0.60 6.89
C PHE A 218 -0.55 1.74 6.83
N VAL A 219 -0.23 2.77 6.05
CA VAL A 219 -1.14 3.88 5.74
C VAL A 219 -1.14 4.18 4.25
N LEU A 220 -2.31 4.52 3.71
CA LEU A 220 -2.46 5.11 2.39
C LEU A 220 -2.44 6.64 2.53
N ILE A 221 -1.43 7.28 1.95
CA ILE A 221 -1.36 8.75 1.90
C ILE A 221 -1.89 9.23 0.56
N THR A 222 -3.00 9.95 0.61
CA THR A 222 -3.60 10.63 -0.55
C THR A 222 -3.32 12.13 -0.50
N GLN A 223 -3.79 12.89 -1.49
CA GLN A 223 -3.69 14.36 -1.46
C GLN A 223 -4.46 15.00 -0.30
N GLN A 224 -5.44 14.30 0.27
CA GLN A 224 -6.42 14.87 1.20
C GLN A 224 -6.37 14.22 2.59
N ALA A 225 -5.90 12.98 2.69
CA ALA A 225 -6.01 12.18 3.91
C ALA A 225 -4.84 11.18 4.08
N VAL A 226 -4.61 10.81 5.33
CA VAL A 226 -3.77 9.69 5.76
C VAL A 226 -4.69 8.62 6.30
N ILE A 227 -4.77 7.47 5.64
CA ILE A 227 -5.80 6.46 5.93
C ILE A 227 -5.11 5.17 6.38
N PRO A 228 -5.26 4.76 7.65
CA PRO A 228 -4.77 3.47 8.14
C PRO A 228 -5.40 2.31 7.37
N ILE A 229 -4.57 1.34 6.96
CA ILE A 229 -5.02 0.17 6.20
C ILE A 229 -4.40 -1.11 6.77
N GLU A 230 -5.09 -2.23 6.56
CA GLU A 230 -4.60 -3.56 6.90
C GLU A 230 -4.26 -4.31 5.62
N LEU A 231 -2.97 -4.56 5.38
CA LEU A 231 -2.50 -5.13 4.12
C LEU A 231 -3.11 -6.50 3.82
N GLU A 232 -3.45 -7.28 4.86
CA GLU A 232 -4.12 -8.59 4.74
C GLU A 232 -5.52 -8.48 4.12
N LYS A 233 -6.18 -7.33 4.26
CA LYS A 233 -7.48 -7.03 3.65
C LYS A 233 -7.34 -6.38 2.26
N CYS A 234 -6.12 -6.18 1.78
CA CYS A 234 -5.85 -5.64 0.45
C CYS A 234 -5.54 -6.76 -0.56
N LYS A 235 -5.78 -6.49 -1.83
CA LYS A 235 -5.34 -7.32 -2.95
C LYS A 235 -4.13 -6.66 -3.61
N VAL A 236 -3.00 -7.38 -3.59
CA VAL A 236 -1.79 -6.97 -4.30
C VAL A 236 -1.87 -7.47 -5.74
N LEU A 237 -1.75 -6.56 -6.70
CA LEU A 237 -1.71 -6.83 -8.13
C LEU A 237 -0.34 -6.44 -8.68
N PHE A 238 0.32 -7.38 -9.37
CA PHE A 238 1.65 -7.23 -9.98
C PHE A 238 2.77 -6.78 -9.02
N GLY A 239 2.57 -6.98 -7.71
CA GLY A 239 3.54 -6.64 -6.67
C GLY A 239 3.67 -5.15 -6.35
N THR A 240 3.02 -4.26 -7.12
CA THR A 240 3.22 -2.79 -7.00
C THR A 240 1.93 -1.98 -6.87
N TYR A 241 0.79 -2.53 -7.30
CA TYR A 241 -0.52 -1.89 -7.14
C TYR A 241 -1.36 -2.62 -6.10
N ILE A 242 -1.82 -1.90 -5.09
CA ILE A 242 -2.47 -2.49 -3.92
C ILE A 242 -3.88 -1.91 -3.80
N TYR A 243 -4.88 -2.78 -3.83
CA TYR A 243 -6.28 -2.40 -3.70
C TYR A 243 -6.80 -2.82 -2.34
N CYS A 244 -7.04 -1.85 -1.47
CA CYS A 244 -7.58 -2.09 -0.14
C CYS A 244 -9.09 -1.93 -0.15
N PHE A 245 -9.79 -2.78 0.59
CA PHE A 245 -11.26 -2.79 0.60
C PHE A 245 -11.88 -2.25 1.87
N ASP A 246 -11.08 -2.10 2.92
CA ASP A 246 -11.51 -1.62 4.22
C ASP A 246 -10.40 -0.74 4.80
N GLU A 247 -10.81 0.26 5.57
CA GLU A 247 -9.92 1.01 6.45
C GLU A 247 -9.62 0.17 7.71
N LEU A 248 -8.45 0.38 8.30
CA LEU A 248 -8.17 -0.17 9.63
C LEU A 248 -8.98 0.61 10.66
N ASP A 249 -9.85 -0.06 11.40
CA ASP A 249 -10.62 0.54 12.49
C ASP A 249 -9.68 0.87 13.67
N THR A 250 -9.22 2.11 13.72
CA THR A 250 -8.31 2.62 14.75
C THR A 250 -8.58 4.09 15.03
N GLN A 251 -8.44 4.47 16.30
CA GLN A 251 -8.52 5.87 16.74
C GLN A 251 -7.15 6.57 16.71
N CYS A 252 -6.06 5.82 16.52
CA CYS A 252 -4.71 6.35 16.48
C CYS A 252 -4.49 7.24 15.25
N ASP A 253 -4.30 8.54 15.46
CA ASP A 253 -3.89 9.47 14.41
C ASP A 253 -2.36 9.55 14.35
N VAL A 254 -1.77 8.87 13.38
CA VAL A 254 -0.31 8.83 13.17
C VAL A 254 0.32 10.20 12.87
N ARG A 255 -0.46 11.20 12.49
CA ARG A 255 0.06 12.56 12.23
C ARG A 255 0.35 13.31 13.53
N THR A 256 -0.33 12.97 14.61
CA THR A 256 -0.26 13.65 15.92
C THR A 256 0.14 12.70 17.05
N LEU A 257 0.16 11.39 16.80
CA LEU A 257 0.24 10.31 17.79
C LEU A 257 -0.88 10.33 18.84
N SER A 258 -1.96 11.08 18.59
CA SER A 258 -3.11 11.12 19.51
C SER A 258 -3.86 9.80 19.48
N ASP A 259 -4.31 9.36 20.66
CA ASP A 259 -5.07 8.13 20.88
C ASP A 259 -4.36 6.83 20.44
N CYS A 260 -3.06 6.91 20.12
CA CYS A 260 -2.21 5.77 19.85
C CYS A 260 -1.82 5.09 21.18
N PRO A 261 -2.04 3.76 21.33
CA PRO A 261 -1.62 3.05 22.53
C PRO A 261 -0.11 3.18 22.77
N ILE A 262 0.29 3.34 24.03
CA ILE A 262 1.69 3.36 24.43
C ILE A 262 2.02 2.02 25.06
N TYR A 263 3.14 1.42 24.67
CA TYR A 263 3.68 0.22 25.31
C TYR A 263 5.10 0.48 25.80
N ALA A 264 5.46 -0.19 26.88
CA ALA A 264 6.80 -0.12 27.43
C ALA A 264 7.33 -1.48 27.90
N PHE A 265 8.63 -1.65 27.75
CA PHE A 265 9.41 -2.75 28.31
C PHE A 265 10.34 -2.23 29.39
N LYS A 266 10.65 -3.08 30.36
CA LYS A 266 11.82 -2.88 31.20
C LYS A 266 13.05 -3.23 30.39
N SER A 267 13.97 -2.30 30.19
CA SER A 267 15.26 -2.58 29.56
C SER A 267 16.28 -2.98 30.62
N SER A 268 16.89 -4.14 30.42
CA SER A 268 18.05 -4.65 31.16
C SER A 268 19.30 -4.53 30.29
N ASP A 269 20.49 -4.85 30.83
CA ASP A 269 21.76 -4.73 30.12
C ASP A 269 21.79 -5.42 28.74
N GLU A 270 21.10 -6.56 28.59
CA GLU A 270 21.01 -7.34 27.34
C GLU A 270 19.68 -7.13 26.56
N PHE A 271 19.01 -5.99 26.72
CA PHE A 271 17.73 -5.74 26.07
C PHE A 271 17.88 -5.59 24.55
N VAL A 272 17.11 -6.38 23.80
CA VAL A 272 16.98 -6.25 22.34
C VAL A 272 15.52 -6.37 21.94
N PHE A 273 15.01 -5.32 21.32
CA PHE A 273 13.67 -5.25 20.75
C PHE A 273 13.75 -5.06 19.24
N ARG A 274 12.82 -5.69 18.51
CA ARG A 274 12.74 -5.64 17.06
C ARG A 274 11.29 -5.56 16.58
N ARG A 275 11.00 -4.65 15.66
CA ARG A 275 9.74 -4.60 14.91
C ARG A 275 9.99 -4.60 13.41
N ASN A 276 9.13 -5.28 12.67
CA ASN A 276 9.12 -5.24 11.21
C ASN A 276 8.25 -4.09 10.68
N PHE A 277 8.68 -3.48 9.59
CA PHE A 277 7.85 -2.57 8.80
C PHE A 277 8.27 -2.64 7.34
N GLY A 278 7.34 -2.96 6.45
CA GLY A 278 7.67 -3.18 5.04
C GLY A 278 8.71 -4.29 4.88
N VAL A 279 9.83 -3.98 4.25
CA VAL A 279 10.99 -4.90 4.12
C VAL A 279 12.10 -4.60 5.14
N GLY A 280 11.94 -3.56 5.96
CA GLY A 280 12.88 -3.15 6.99
C GLY A 280 12.55 -3.64 8.39
N PHE A 281 13.50 -3.44 9.30
CA PHE A 281 13.35 -3.68 10.73
C PHE A 281 13.81 -2.48 11.53
N LEU A 282 13.03 -2.12 12.54
CA LEU A 282 13.46 -1.22 13.60
C LEU A 282 14.00 -2.05 14.74
N TYR A 283 15.16 -1.64 15.27
CA TYR A 283 15.78 -2.22 16.45
C TYR A 283 15.89 -1.18 17.55
N ALA A 284 15.68 -1.62 18.80
CA ALA A 284 16.04 -0.88 20.00
C ALA A 284 16.85 -1.80 20.92
N THR A 285 18.01 -1.36 21.38
CA THR A 285 18.95 -2.18 22.14
C THR A 285 19.78 -1.36 23.12
N THR A 286 20.08 -1.93 24.29
CA THR A 286 21.07 -1.41 25.26
C THR A 286 22.48 -1.91 24.99
N GLU A 287 22.64 -2.84 24.05
CA GLU A 287 23.93 -3.40 23.64
C GLU A 287 24.62 -2.51 22.60
N SER A 288 25.96 -2.48 22.61
CA SER A 288 26.76 -1.82 21.57
C SER A 288 26.96 -2.70 20.34
N GLU A 289 26.73 -4.00 20.46
CA GLU A 289 26.84 -4.98 19.37
C GLU A 289 25.74 -6.04 19.46
N ILE A 290 25.08 -6.35 18.34
CA ILE A 290 24.03 -7.36 18.31
C ILE A 290 24.24 -8.40 17.21
N ASP A 291 23.74 -9.62 17.44
CA ASP A 291 23.70 -10.69 16.45
C ASP A 291 22.46 -10.56 15.58
N LEU A 292 22.61 -9.86 14.46
CA LEU A 292 21.51 -9.59 13.52
C LEU A 292 20.98 -10.85 12.82
N TYR A 293 21.83 -11.87 12.67
CA TYR A 293 21.55 -13.05 11.86
C TYR A 293 21.30 -14.31 12.69
N ALA A 294 21.30 -14.19 14.03
CA ALA A 294 21.23 -15.30 14.97
C ALA A 294 22.25 -16.41 14.64
N ASN A 295 23.44 -16.02 14.15
CA ASN A 295 24.50 -16.93 13.72
C ASN A 295 25.78 -16.82 14.55
N GLY A 296 25.73 -16.04 15.64
CA GLY A 296 26.84 -15.73 16.54
C GLY A 296 27.69 -14.52 16.12
N THR A 297 27.46 -13.93 14.94
CA THR A 297 28.27 -12.81 14.45
C THR A 297 27.69 -11.49 14.91
N LYS A 298 28.37 -10.84 15.86
CA LYS A 298 27.98 -9.53 16.38
C LYS A 298 28.40 -8.40 15.44
N SER A 299 27.51 -7.44 15.25
CA SER A 299 27.76 -6.22 14.46
C SER A 299 27.59 -4.99 15.37
N VAL A 300 28.51 -4.03 15.26
CA VAL A 300 28.44 -2.76 15.99
C VAL A 300 27.23 -1.96 15.48
N VAL A 301 26.39 -1.50 16.41
CA VAL A 301 25.18 -0.74 16.08
C VAL A 301 25.47 0.76 16.06
N PRO A 302 24.82 1.55 15.17
CA PRO A 302 25.09 2.98 15.04
C PRO A 302 24.49 3.82 16.18
N SER A 303 23.48 3.30 16.87
CA SER A 303 22.76 3.97 17.97
C SER A 303 21.89 2.97 18.73
N ARG A 304 21.38 3.37 19.90
CA ARG A 304 20.45 2.56 20.72
C ARG A 304 19.18 2.17 19.97
N ILE A 305 18.68 3.06 19.13
CA ILE A 305 17.55 2.80 18.24
C ILE A 305 18.03 3.00 16.81
N PHE A 306 17.83 2.03 15.93
CA PHE A 306 18.30 2.10 14.55
C PHE A 306 17.42 1.27 13.62
N VAL A 307 17.50 1.59 12.33
CA VAL A 307 16.80 0.88 11.27
C VAL A 307 17.78 0.00 10.51
N LEU A 308 17.38 -1.25 10.26
CA LEU A 308 18.05 -2.18 9.37
C LEU A 308 17.24 -2.32 8.09
N ARG A 309 17.82 -1.96 6.95
CA ARG A 309 17.29 -2.21 5.61
C ARG A 309 18.16 -3.20 4.87
N THR A 310 17.56 -4.07 4.06
CA THR A 310 18.31 -5.00 3.20
C THR A 310 18.29 -4.47 1.77
N SER A 311 19.46 -4.09 1.27
CA SER A 311 19.63 -3.73 -0.13
C SER A 311 20.16 -4.92 -0.93
N PHE A 312 19.71 -5.09 -2.16
CA PHE A 312 20.23 -6.11 -3.08
C PHE A 312 21.08 -5.41 -4.13
N GLU A 313 22.40 -5.52 -4.01
CA GLU A 313 23.30 -5.05 -5.06
C GLU A 313 23.41 -6.12 -6.15
N SER A 314 23.19 -5.70 -7.40
CA SER A 314 23.49 -6.55 -8.55
C SER A 314 25.00 -6.77 -8.59
N SER A 315 25.42 -8.03 -8.47
CA SER A 315 26.83 -8.39 -8.58
C SER A 315 27.41 -7.87 -9.90
N ALA A 316 28.55 -7.18 -9.85
CA ALA A 316 29.30 -6.76 -11.05
C ALA A 316 29.83 -7.95 -11.88
N LYS A 317 29.60 -9.20 -11.44
CA LYS A 317 29.99 -10.41 -12.16
C LYS A 317 28.81 -10.92 -13.01
N PRO A 318 29.04 -11.31 -14.28
CA PRO A 318 27.97 -11.69 -15.21
C PRO A 318 27.12 -12.91 -14.79
N ASN A 319 27.54 -13.67 -13.76
CA ASN A 319 26.80 -14.80 -13.17
C ASN A 319 26.68 -14.70 -11.63
N GLY A 320 26.85 -13.51 -11.04
CA GLY A 320 26.82 -13.38 -9.58
C GLY A 320 25.40 -13.36 -9.04
N GLN A 321 25.13 -14.17 -8.01
CA GLN A 321 23.92 -14.03 -7.20
C GLN A 321 23.88 -12.61 -6.58
N PRO A 322 22.70 -11.98 -6.48
CA PRO A 322 22.57 -10.67 -5.84
C PRO A 322 23.13 -10.75 -4.41
N ILE A 323 23.98 -9.78 -4.05
CA ILE A 323 24.56 -9.70 -2.71
C ILE A 323 23.60 -8.88 -1.86
N MET A 324 23.11 -9.47 -0.76
CA MET A 324 22.28 -8.77 0.21
C MET A 324 23.20 -7.99 1.16
N ASN A 325 23.15 -6.66 1.09
CA ASN A 325 23.92 -5.77 1.94
C ASN A 325 23.00 -5.16 3.02
N PRO A 326 23.25 -5.43 4.31
CA PRO A 326 22.54 -4.76 5.39
C PRO A 326 22.98 -3.29 5.47
N GLU A 327 22.02 -2.38 5.48
CA GLU A 327 22.25 -0.97 5.76
C GLU A 327 21.65 -0.64 7.12
N MET A 328 22.50 -0.22 8.05
CA MET A 328 22.08 0.23 9.38
C MET A 328 22.13 1.76 9.44
N THR A 329 20.99 2.38 9.71
CA THR A 329 20.88 3.83 9.85
C THR A 329 20.41 4.16 11.25
N ALA A 330 21.07 5.10 11.92
CA ALA A 330 20.63 5.58 13.22
C ALA A 330 19.22 6.19 13.14
N HIS A 331 18.34 5.83 14.06
CA HIS A 331 17.06 6.51 14.22
C HIS A 331 17.32 7.90 14.82
N LEU A 332 16.71 8.93 14.25
CA LEU A 332 16.87 10.30 14.74
C LEU A 332 15.89 10.53 15.90
N PRO A 333 16.36 10.66 17.15
CA PRO A 333 15.47 10.98 18.26
C PRO A 333 14.90 12.39 18.08
N SER A 334 13.70 12.62 18.59
CA SER A 334 13.13 13.96 18.66
C SER A 334 13.88 14.84 19.64
N GLU A 335 13.94 16.15 19.37
CA GLU A 335 14.62 17.13 20.24
C GLU A 335 14.04 17.19 21.67
N LYS A 336 12.78 16.80 21.81
CA LYS A 336 12.09 16.66 23.10
C LYS A 336 11.55 15.24 23.22
N SER A 337 11.55 14.74 24.45
CA SER A 337 10.92 13.46 24.77
C SER A 337 9.46 13.46 24.32
N GLN A 338 9.05 12.40 23.64
CA GLN A 338 7.69 12.24 23.14
C GLN A 338 6.76 11.63 24.19
N PHE A 339 7.34 11.20 25.31
CA PHE A 339 6.66 10.53 26.40
C PHE A 339 6.61 11.43 27.63
N ALA A 340 5.49 11.35 28.34
CA ALA A 340 5.40 11.95 29.67
C ALA A 340 6.23 11.13 30.68
N ALA A 341 6.56 11.74 31.82
CA ALA A 341 7.29 11.06 32.89
C ALA A 341 6.51 9.83 33.39
N LEU A 342 7.22 8.74 33.66
CA LEU A 342 6.64 7.50 34.14
C LEU A 342 6.34 7.60 35.64
N LEU A 343 5.21 7.05 36.08
CA LEU A 343 4.93 6.91 37.50
C LEU A 343 5.84 5.86 38.15
N PRO A 344 6.36 6.09 39.37
CA PRO A 344 7.23 5.13 40.05
C PRO A 344 6.58 3.74 40.24
N GLU A 345 5.28 3.70 40.51
CA GLU A 345 4.54 2.43 40.66
C GLU A 345 4.48 1.61 39.37
N THR A 346 4.56 2.25 38.20
CA THR A 346 4.55 1.59 36.90
C THR A 346 5.85 0.85 36.66
N MET A 347 6.98 1.41 37.10
CA MET A 347 8.31 0.83 36.93
C MET A 347 8.43 -0.56 37.56
N ASN A 348 7.69 -0.82 38.65
CA ASN A 348 7.67 -2.11 39.34
C ASN A 348 6.89 -3.21 38.59
N VAL A 349 6.06 -2.84 37.61
CA VAL A 349 5.20 -3.76 36.86
C VAL A 349 5.79 -4.09 35.49
N LEU A 350 6.70 -3.25 34.98
CA LEU A 350 7.33 -3.45 33.68
C LEU A 350 8.15 -4.76 33.63
N ASN A 351 8.07 -5.43 32.49
CA ASN A 351 8.78 -6.67 32.20
C ASN A 351 9.65 -6.51 30.94
N ALA A 352 10.76 -7.26 30.85
CA ALA A 352 11.63 -7.27 29.69
C ALA A 352 11.11 -8.16 28.54
N GLU A 353 10.36 -9.21 28.85
CA GLU A 353 9.86 -10.18 27.86
C GLU A 353 8.53 -9.74 27.22
N THR A 354 7.67 -9.05 27.97
CA THR A 354 6.32 -8.68 27.53
C THR A 354 6.06 -7.19 27.68
N PRO A 355 5.47 -6.53 26.67
CA PRO A 355 5.19 -5.11 26.73
C PRO A 355 4.04 -4.85 27.70
N THR A 356 4.20 -3.82 28.54
CA THR A 356 3.14 -3.31 29.40
C THR A 356 2.47 -2.12 28.73
N ARG A 357 1.14 -2.17 28.60
CA ARG A 357 0.37 -1.02 28.09
C ARG A 357 0.40 0.11 29.12
N LEU A 358 0.69 1.31 28.65
CA LEU A 358 0.69 2.54 29.43
C LEU A 358 -0.45 3.45 28.99
N TYR A 359 -0.93 4.24 29.94
CA TYR A 359 -2.00 5.21 29.80
C TYR A 359 -1.52 6.56 30.29
N THR A 360 -1.91 7.61 29.57
CA THR A 360 -1.66 8.98 30.01
C THR A 360 -2.63 9.31 31.14
N THR A 361 -2.09 9.74 32.28
CA THR A 361 -2.84 10.28 33.41
C THR A 361 -2.34 11.69 33.73
N GLN A 362 -3.10 12.44 34.52
CA GLN A 362 -2.70 13.77 34.98
C GLN A 362 -2.60 13.82 36.49
N ILE A 363 -1.43 14.21 36.99
CA ILE A 363 -1.21 14.49 38.40
C ILE A 363 -0.81 15.95 38.53
N ARG A 364 -1.64 16.74 39.24
CA ARG A 364 -1.44 18.18 39.45
C ARG A 364 -1.23 18.95 38.12
N GLY A 365 -2.01 18.60 37.10
CA GLY A 365 -1.96 19.24 35.78
C GLY A 365 -0.75 18.91 34.93
N LYS A 366 0.09 17.95 35.34
CA LYS A 366 1.19 17.41 34.53
C LYS A 366 0.85 16.02 34.03
N ASN A 367 1.01 15.80 32.73
CA ASN A 367 0.85 14.48 32.13
C ASN A 367 1.92 13.53 32.69
N GLN A 368 1.52 12.31 32.99
CA GLN A 368 2.37 11.20 33.42
C GLN A 368 1.88 9.90 32.78
N LEU A 369 2.74 8.87 32.76
CA LEU A 369 2.40 7.54 32.24
C LEU A 369 2.17 6.53 33.37
N SER A 370 1.05 5.83 33.32
CA SER A 370 0.68 4.76 34.27
C SER A 370 0.34 3.46 33.56
N HIS A 371 0.65 2.31 34.18
CA HIS A 371 0.08 1.02 33.76
C HIS A 371 -1.43 0.90 34.08
N LYS A 372 -1.96 1.74 34.97
CA LYS A 372 -3.37 1.73 35.35
C LYS A 372 -4.17 2.62 34.43
N HIS A 373 -5.28 2.10 33.92
CA HIS A 373 -6.29 2.91 33.27
C HIS A 373 -7.04 3.69 34.34
N PHE A 374 -6.71 4.97 34.49
CA PHE A 374 -7.52 5.87 35.27
C PHE A 374 -8.58 6.44 34.34
N ASP A 375 -9.77 5.84 34.32
CA ASP A 375 -10.97 6.53 33.87
C ASP A 375 -11.15 7.70 34.83
N GLN A 376 -10.56 8.85 34.52
CA GLN A 376 -10.75 10.06 35.32
C GLN A 376 -12.20 10.51 35.17
N GLY A 377 -13.10 9.89 35.94
CA GLY A 377 -14.33 10.53 36.33
C GLY A 377 -13.98 11.86 37.00
N ALA A 378 -14.73 12.92 36.71
CA ALA A 378 -14.47 14.28 37.16
C ALA A 378 -14.15 14.42 38.67
N TRP A 379 -14.53 13.44 39.49
CA TRP A 379 -14.25 13.37 40.93
C TRP A 379 -12.80 13.02 41.31
N ASP A 380 -12.12 12.14 40.58
CA ASP A 380 -10.74 11.76 40.91
C ASP A 380 -9.74 12.86 40.52
N ALA A 381 -10.00 13.56 39.41
CA ALA A 381 -9.24 14.76 39.02
C ALA A 381 -9.35 15.89 40.06
N VAL A 382 -10.51 16.04 40.70
CA VAL A 382 -10.71 16.99 41.80
C VAL A 382 -9.96 16.55 43.05
N ARG A 383 -10.00 15.26 43.43
CA ARG A 383 -9.26 14.74 44.59
C ARG A 383 -7.75 14.94 44.44
N ASP A 384 -7.20 14.61 43.27
CA ASP A 384 -5.76 14.71 43.00
C ASP A 384 -5.28 16.18 42.88
N PHE A 385 -6.16 17.10 42.46
CA PHE A 385 -5.89 18.53 42.47
C PHE A 385 -5.77 19.08 43.90
N PHE A 386 -6.62 18.62 44.83
CA PHE A 386 -6.62 19.08 46.22
C PHE A 386 -5.70 18.28 47.16
N GLY A 387 -5.09 17.19 46.71
CA GLY A 387 -4.04 16.47 47.43
C GLY A 387 -4.53 15.71 48.68
N PHE A 388 -5.76 15.19 48.63
CA PHE A 388 -6.32 14.32 49.69
C PHE A 388 -5.85 12.87 49.59
#